data_AF-A0A9Q1HJN5-F1
#
_entry.id   AF-A0A9Q1HJN5-F1
#
_cell.length_a   1.000
_cell.length_b   1.000
_cell.length_c   1.000
_cell.angle_alpha   90.00
_cell.angle_beta   90.00
_cell.angle_gamma   90.00
#
_symmetry.space_group_name_H-M   'P 1'
#
loop_
_entity.id
_entity.type
_entity.pdbx_description
1 polymer ?
#
loop_
_entity_poly.entity_id
_entity_poly.type
_entity_poly.pdbx_seq_one_letter_code
_entity_poly.pdbx_strand_id
1 'polypeptide(L)'
;MQLRQRKTNASQDNHSQPQEPANEPHRNKTPAAYQREYRQKIKASKEIYAIHLEHERIRARLFRMKRTEEQKARDRELGRERSRRYRQKHKGEANSTGEGPAKKVTRAERQALREKWRLAKQKQRMNMSVQKRRRINEKRRESYALRNKPDSSAVTPPTNQPEAFDSNSALRKAVSRSLRILPKNSTKFAQVMSSIVKRATPKRKKALQDRIILSPTQKRRLDFLERNSVRSVIEEIKKKRSKRDLELRRLIHLATTVKNKLKKRTAHQEFGLSWNFLKLHSSQHLNRSRKKRTDAFSADKIRVVSDFYNRGDVSRDLPCASSSQKTKVMECTIASAFKMFQEENPAFRISYSLFQKLRPSTTKLMSQTKLLQCLCEYCVNIKFLLDTLNRKALMAGQRDLMISDKYVLSDLTVCSDGPDRKDCIDRNCGNCGPQLMRHNFAVLLGSHGDDEIVWKSWEMETTPKGKRMTLKQTSGSIKCLIDVLSTKLEPFAKHLANAKWQAQQFDSLRKQVPKEWVLMCMDFAENYNCHFQDEAQSAHWSYNQATVHPIVAYYITVRKNHAEK
;
A
#
# COMPACT_ATOMS: atom_id res chain seq x y z
N MET A 1 -19.65 -8.60 71.33
CA MET A 1 -19.84 -7.13 71.30
C MET A 1 -19.19 -6.63 70.01
N GLN A 2 -19.83 -6.00 69.03
CA GLN A 2 -21.15 -5.40 68.88
C GLN A 2 -21.67 -5.66 67.45
N LEU A 3 -22.94 -6.08 67.37
CA LEU A 3 -23.97 -5.69 66.41
C LEU A 3 -23.75 -5.92 64.90
N ARG A 4 -24.15 -7.11 64.45
CA ARG A 4 -24.83 -7.29 63.16
C ARG A 4 -26.25 -6.74 63.27
N GLN A 5 -26.62 -5.78 62.42
CA GLN A 5 -28.02 -5.45 62.14
C GLN A 5 -28.31 -5.52 60.64
N ARG A 6 -29.43 -6.19 60.36
CA ARG A 6 -30.11 -6.35 59.06
C ARG A 6 -30.63 -5.01 58.54
N LYS A 7 -30.79 -4.92 57.21
CA LYS A 7 -31.88 -4.31 56.40
C LYS A 7 -31.29 -4.05 55.00
N THR A 8 -31.91 -4.26 53.85
CA THR A 8 -33.27 -4.63 53.43
C THR A 8 -33.21 -4.92 51.93
N ASN A 9 -34.05 -5.85 51.47
CA ASN A 9 -34.33 -6.07 50.06
C ASN A 9 -34.89 -4.80 49.42
N ALA A 10 -34.35 -4.41 48.26
CA ALA A 10 -35.02 -3.53 47.31
C ALA A 10 -35.04 -4.25 45.96
N SER A 11 -36.24 -4.71 45.59
CA SER A 11 -36.59 -5.19 44.27
C SER A 11 -36.25 -4.13 43.23
N GLN A 12 -35.48 -4.50 42.22
CA GLN A 12 -35.38 -3.72 40.99
C GLN A 12 -35.69 -4.63 39.81
N ASP A 13 -36.66 -4.17 39.03
CA ASP A 13 -37.31 -4.84 37.93
C ASP A 13 -36.33 -5.25 36.83
N ASN A 14 -36.42 -6.53 36.43
CA ASN A 14 -35.79 -7.05 35.24
C ASN A 14 -36.48 -6.48 33.99
N HIS A 15 -35.96 -5.38 33.47
CA HIS A 15 -36.14 -5.02 32.06
C HIS A 15 -35.08 -5.74 31.22
N SER A 16 -35.50 -6.87 30.65
CA SER A 16 -34.74 -7.67 29.68
C SER A 16 -34.40 -6.83 28.44
N GLN A 17 -33.20 -6.25 28.41
CA GLN A 17 -32.61 -5.76 27.17
C GLN A 17 -32.20 -6.96 26.30
N PRO A 18 -32.48 -6.94 24.98
CA PRO A 18 -32.05 -8.00 24.08
C PRO A 18 -30.51 -8.02 24.03
N GLN A 19 -29.92 -9.16 24.38
CA GLN A 19 -28.49 -9.41 24.25
C GLN A 19 -28.07 -9.21 22.78
N GLU A 20 -27.15 -8.27 22.53
CA GLU A 20 -26.45 -8.17 21.26
C GLU A 20 -25.67 -9.48 21.02
N PRO A 21 -25.79 -10.12 19.84
CA PRO A 21 -25.09 -11.35 19.57
C PRO A 21 -23.58 -11.10 19.52
N ALA A 22 -22.86 -11.92 20.29
CA ALA A 22 -21.42 -11.93 20.44
C ALA A 22 -20.70 -11.83 19.09
N ASN A 23 -19.74 -10.89 19.03
CA ASN A 23 -18.85 -10.69 17.88
C ASN A 23 -17.92 -11.91 17.72
N GLU A 24 -18.32 -12.84 16.85
CA GLU A 24 -17.44 -13.94 16.42
C GLU A 24 -16.21 -13.39 15.67
N PRO A 25 -15.01 -13.97 15.89
CA PRO A 25 -13.78 -13.50 15.26
C PRO A 25 -13.79 -13.74 13.75
N HIS A 26 -13.85 -12.65 12.98
CA HIS A 26 -13.73 -12.65 11.52
C HIS A 26 -12.44 -13.35 11.02
N ARG A 27 -12.58 -14.57 10.48
CA ARG A 27 -11.53 -15.20 9.65
C ARG A 27 -12.02 -15.48 8.21
N ASN A 28 -11.13 -15.16 7.26
CA ASN A 28 -11.01 -15.70 5.89
C ASN A 28 -11.98 -15.27 4.77
N LYS A 29 -12.47 -14.02 4.74
CA LYS A 29 -13.09 -13.48 3.50
C LYS A 29 -12.05 -12.69 2.68
N THR A 30 -11.98 -12.96 1.38
CA THR A 30 -11.17 -12.12 0.47
C THR A 30 -11.77 -10.71 0.40
N PRO A 31 -10.97 -9.65 0.20
CA PRO A 31 -11.48 -8.27 0.14
C PRO A 31 -12.61 -8.08 -0.89
N ALA A 32 -12.56 -8.84 -1.99
CA ALA A 32 -13.60 -8.83 -3.02
C ALA A 32 -14.91 -9.47 -2.55
N ALA A 33 -14.86 -10.52 -1.73
CA ALA A 33 -16.04 -11.15 -1.17
C ALA A 33 -16.72 -10.23 -0.13
N TYR A 34 -15.92 -9.61 0.74
CA TYR A 34 -16.39 -8.63 1.72
C TYR A 34 -17.11 -7.44 1.04
N GLN A 35 -16.53 -6.88 -0.02
CA GLN A 35 -17.16 -5.79 -0.76
C GLN A 35 -18.48 -6.19 -1.43
N ARG A 36 -18.62 -7.43 -1.91
CA ARG A 36 -19.88 -7.90 -2.52
C ARG A 36 -20.99 -8.00 -1.47
N GLU A 37 -20.67 -8.57 -0.32
CA GLU A 37 -21.61 -8.74 0.80
C GLU A 37 -22.04 -7.38 1.38
N TYR A 38 -21.10 -6.45 1.57
CA TYR A 38 -21.42 -5.08 1.97
C TYR A 38 -22.38 -4.39 0.98
N ARG A 39 -22.12 -4.52 -0.33
CA ARG A 39 -23.01 -3.97 -1.37
C ARG A 39 -24.39 -4.63 -1.37
N GLN A 40 -24.47 -5.92 -1.08
CA GLN A 40 -25.74 -6.64 -0.96
C GLN A 40 -26.52 -6.16 0.26
N LYS A 41 -25.87 -5.98 1.43
CA LYS A 41 -26.50 -5.44 2.65
C LYS A 41 -27.07 -4.04 2.44
N ILE A 42 -26.33 -3.14 1.79
CA ILE A 42 -26.82 -1.78 1.49
C ILE A 42 -28.03 -1.84 0.53
N LYS A 43 -28.03 -2.72 -0.46
CA LYS A 43 -29.11 -2.85 -1.44
C LYS A 43 -30.32 -3.63 -0.94
N ALA A 44 -30.23 -4.29 0.21
CA ALA A 44 -31.30 -5.12 0.76
C ALA A 44 -32.48 -4.29 1.29
N SER A 45 -32.21 -3.09 1.84
CA SER A 45 -33.25 -2.15 2.28
C SER A 45 -33.18 -0.86 1.47
N LYS A 46 -34.33 -0.38 1.01
CA LYS A 46 -34.45 0.90 0.28
C LYS A 46 -34.05 2.09 1.14
N GLU A 47 -34.33 2.04 2.45
CA GLU A 47 -33.99 3.10 3.41
C GLU A 47 -32.48 3.18 3.67
N ILE A 48 -31.83 2.03 3.90
CA ILE A 48 -30.37 1.95 4.07
C ILE A 48 -29.66 2.43 2.78
N TYR A 49 -30.20 2.09 1.62
CA TYR A 49 -29.66 2.55 0.34
C TYR A 49 -29.81 4.08 0.15
N ALA A 50 -30.93 4.66 0.58
CA ALA A 50 -31.15 6.11 0.52
C ALA A 50 -30.16 6.88 1.43
N ILE A 51 -29.97 6.42 2.67
CA ILE A 51 -29.00 6.98 3.63
C ILE A 51 -27.57 6.88 3.06
N HIS A 52 -27.21 5.73 2.47
CA HIS A 52 -25.91 5.56 1.82
C HIS A 52 -25.71 6.54 0.66
N LEU A 53 -26.74 6.77 -0.16
CA LEU A 53 -26.69 7.71 -1.28
C LEU A 53 -26.48 9.15 -0.79
N GLU A 54 -27.13 9.52 0.30
CA GLU A 54 -26.99 10.83 0.94
C GLU A 54 -25.59 11.03 1.54
N HIS A 55 -25.06 10.03 2.23
CA HIS A 55 -23.68 10.04 2.73
C HIS A 55 -22.65 10.16 1.59
N GLU A 56 -22.84 9.47 0.45
CA GLU A 56 -21.97 9.61 -0.72
C GLU A 56 -22.07 11.01 -1.34
N ARG A 57 -23.27 11.62 -1.40
CA ARG A 57 -23.45 13.00 -1.86
C ARG A 57 -22.71 14.00 -0.98
N ILE A 58 -22.85 13.87 0.34
CA ILE A 58 -22.16 14.73 1.33
C ILE A 58 -20.64 14.55 1.20
N ARG A 59 -20.16 13.30 1.14
CA ARG A 59 -18.73 13.00 0.96
C ARG A 59 -18.19 13.60 -0.33
N ALA A 60 -18.91 13.48 -1.44
CA ALA A 60 -18.52 14.07 -2.72
C ALA A 60 -18.48 15.60 -2.68
N ARG A 61 -19.41 16.24 -1.95
CA ARG A 61 -19.44 17.70 -1.75
C ARG A 61 -18.25 18.17 -0.92
N LEU A 62 -17.98 17.51 0.22
CA LEU A 62 -16.83 17.79 1.08
C LEU A 62 -15.51 17.56 0.35
N PHE A 63 -15.41 16.50 -0.46
CA PHE A 63 -14.23 16.25 -1.29
C PHE A 63 -13.99 17.39 -2.28
N ARG A 64 -15.03 17.90 -2.97
CA ARG A 64 -14.89 19.04 -3.90
C ARG A 64 -14.47 20.33 -3.19
N MET A 65 -15.04 20.59 -2.01
CA MET A 65 -14.71 21.76 -1.18
C MET A 65 -13.27 21.74 -0.67
N LYS A 66 -12.75 20.55 -0.28
CA LYS A 66 -11.40 20.39 0.26
C LYS A 66 -10.27 20.42 -0.79
N ARG A 67 -10.58 20.58 -2.08
CA ARG A 67 -9.56 20.58 -3.14
C ARG A 67 -8.89 21.94 -3.30
N THR A 68 -7.56 21.95 -3.20
CA THR A 68 -6.74 23.11 -3.57
C THR A 68 -6.69 23.30 -5.09
N GLU A 69 -6.42 24.52 -5.56
CA GLU A 69 -6.29 24.80 -7.00
C GLU A 69 -5.14 24.01 -7.65
N GLU A 70 -4.04 23.81 -6.93
CA GLU A 70 -2.93 22.96 -7.39
C GLU A 70 -3.36 21.50 -7.61
N GLN A 71 -4.17 20.95 -6.71
CA GLN A 71 -4.71 19.61 -6.89
C GLN A 71 -5.66 19.56 -8.10
N LYS A 72 -6.48 20.60 -8.32
CA LYS A 72 -7.34 20.72 -9.50
C LYS A 72 -6.51 20.80 -10.79
N ALA A 73 -5.41 21.53 -10.79
CA ALA A 73 -4.48 21.62 -11.92
C ALA A 73 -3.82 20.27 -12.22
N ARG A 74 -3.32 19.58 -11.18
CA ARG A 74 -2.70 18.24 -11.30
C ARG A 74 -3.64 17.20 -11.90
N ASP A 75 -4.91 17.19 -11.49
CA ASP A 75 -5.89 16.25 -12.07
C ASP A 75 -6.25 16.58 -13.52
N ARG A 76 -6.34 17.88 -13.86
CA ARG A 76 -6.50 18.32 -15.26
C ARG A 76 -5.32 17.84 -16.10
N GLU A 77 -4.10 17.95 -15.59
CA GLU A 77 -2.88 17.49 -16.25
C GLU A 77 -2.84 15.97 -16.39
N LEU A 78 -3.14 15.21 -15.33
CA LEU A 78 -3.28 13.75 -15.37
C LEU A 78 -4.38 13.30 -16.34
N GLY A 79 -5.46 14.07 -16.45
CA GLY A 79 -6.51 13.88 -17.47
C GLY A 79 -5.96 14.04 -18.89
N ARG A 80 -5.26 15.15 -19.15
CA ARG A 80 -4.59 15.42 -20.44
C ARG A 80 -3.59 14.32 -20.79
N GLU A 81 -2.80 13.86 -19.81
CA GLU A 81 -1.79 12.83 -20.01
C GLU A 81 -2.42 11.46 -20.28
N ARG A 82 -3.50 11.08 -19.56
CA ARG A 82 -4.29 9.87 -19.87
C ARG A 82 -4.84 9.92 -21.29
N SER A 83 -5.42 11.05 -21.72
CA SER A 83 -5.88 11.24 -23.09
C SER A 83 -4.74 11.17 -24.11
N ARG A 84 -3.55 11.71 -23.78
CA ARG A 84 -2.34 11.62 -24.63
C ARG A 84 -1.88 10.16 -24.80
N ARG A 85 -1.77 9.40 -23.71
CA ARG A 85 -1.39 7.97 -23.73
C ARG A 85 -2.41 7.13 -24.50
N TYR A 86 -3.69 7.39 -24.30
CA TYR A 86 -4.77 6.74 -25.06
C TYR A 86 -4.63 7.02 -26.57
N ARG A 87 -4.43 8.29 -26.95
CA ARG A 87 -4.19 8.69 -28.36
C ARG A 87 -2.93 8.05 -28.96
N GLN A 88 -1.83 7.99 -28.21
CA GLN A 88 -0.59 7.35 -28.66
C GLN A 88 -0.77 5.84 -28.86
N LYS A 89 -1.47 5.16 -27.96
CA LYS A 89 -1.79 3.74 -28.09
C LYS A 89 -2.61 3.46 -29.36
N HIS A 90 -3.64 4.27 -29.61
CA HIS A 90 -4.48 4.11 -30.79
C HIS A 90 -3.83 4.60 -32.10
N LYS A 91 -2.85 5.52 -32.06
CA LYS A 91 -2.01 5.84 -33.23
C LYS A 91 -1.16 4.64 -33.67
N GLY A 92 -0.67 3.84 -32.72
CA GLY A 92 0.07 2.60 -33.04
C GLY A 92 -0.82 1.50 -33.61
N GLU A 93 -2.10 1.47 -33.25
CA GLU A 93 -3.09 0.51 -33.76
C GLU A 93 -3.66 0.94 -35.14
N ALA A 94 -3.86 2.25 -35.38
CA ALA A 94 -4.38 2.79 -36.64
C ALA A 94 -3.44 2.61 -37.85
N ASN A 95 -2.12 2.47 -37.64
CA ASN A 95 -1.18 2.19 -38.74
C ASN A 95 -1.28 0.74 -39.26
N SER A 96 -2.11 -0.13 -38.67
CA SER A 96 -2.26 -1.54 -39.08
C SER A 96 -3.48 -1.84 -39.96
N THR A 97 -4.41 -0.88 -40.09
CA THR A 97 -5.62 -1.01 -40.91
C THR A 97 -5.81 0.30 -41.66
N GLY A 98 -5.55 0.33 -42.97
CA GLY A 98 -5.54 1.51 -43.85
C GLY A 98 -6.86 2.27 -44.02
N GLU A 99 -7.75 2.24 -43.04
CA GLU A 99 -8.97 3.04 -43.01
C GLU A 99 -8.75 4.29 -42.16
N GLY A 100 -8.73 5.46 -42.80
CA GLY A 100 -8.65 6.74 -42.11
C GLY A 100 -9.76 6.91 -41.08
N PRO A 101 -9.56 7.71 -40.01
CA PRO A 101 -10.54 7.85 -38.95
C PRO A 101 -11.84 8.45 -39.51
N ALA A 102 -12.95 7.71 -39.36
CA ALA A 102 -14.27 8.18 -39.75
C ALA A 102 -14.57 9.56 -39.12
N LYS A 103 -15.01 10.51 -39.96
CA LYS A 103 -15.35 11.88 -39.56
C LYS A 103 -16.25 11.85 -38.32
N LYS A 104 -15.84 12.55 -37.25
CA LYS A 104 -16.61 12.60 -36.01
C LYS A 104 -17.89 13.42 -36.25
N VAL A 105 -19.00 12.71 -36.42
CA VAL A 105 -20.35 13.28 -36.53
C VAL A 105 -20.82 13.74 -35.15
N THR A 106 -21.21 15.00 -35.02
CA THR A 106 -21.78 15.56 -33.79
C THR A 106 -23.12 14.89 -33.43
N ARG A 107 -23.55 15.02 -32.17
CA ARG A 107 -24.84 14.45 -31.72
C ARG A 107 -26.02 15.00 -32.52
N ALA A 108 -25.99 16.30 -32.84
CA ALA A 108 -26.99 16.99 -33.64
C ALA A 108 -27.00 16.45 -35.09
N GLU A 109 -25.85 16.34 -35.74
CA GLU A 109 -25.76 15.75 -37.09
C GLU A 109 -26.24 14.30 -37.13
N ARG A 110 -25.97 13.51 -36.08
CA ARG A 110 -26.43 12.12 -35.98
C ARG A 110 -27.96 12.04 -35.79
N GLN A 111 -28.58 13.01 -35.11
CA GLN A 111 -30.04 13.12 -35.03
C GLN A 111 -30.66 13.53 -36.36
N ALA A 112 -30.09 14.54 -37.03
CA ALA A 112 -30.54 14.99 -38.35
C ALA A 112 -30.44 13.87 -39.40
N LEU A 113 -29.37 13.07 -39.37
CA LEU A 113 -29.22 11.91 -40.26
C LEU A 113 -30.30 10.84 -39.99
N ARG A 114 -30.64 10.60 -38.72
CA ARG A 114 -31.70 9.68 -38.34
C ARG A 114 -33.09 10.19 -38.75
N GLU A 115 -33.31 11.49 -38.73
CA GLU A 115 -34.55 12.11 -39.23
C GLU A 115 -34.66 12.00 -40.74
N LYS A 116 -33.59 12.34 -41.48
CA LYS A 116 -33.53 12.10 -42.92
C LYS A 116 -33.81 10.64 -43.27
N TRP A 117 -33.25 9.69 -42.52
CA TRP A 117 -33.47 8.26 -42.76
C TRP A 117 -34.90 7.82 -42.44
N ARG A 118 -35.51 8.39 -41.38
CA ARG A 118 -36.93 8.16 -41.04
C ARG A 118 -37.86 8.68 -42.14
N LEU A 119 -37.65 9.92 -42.59
CA LEU A 119 -38.42 10.53 -43.67
C LEU A 119 -38.24 9.78 -45.00
N ALA A 120 -37.01 9.38 -45.34
CA ALA A 120 -36.74 8.58 -46.52
C ALA A 120 -37.43 7.21 -46.47
N LYS A 121 -37.42 6.52 -45.32
CA LYS A 121 -38.18 5.27 -45.14
C LYS A 121 -39.68 5.48 -45.17
N GLN A 122 -40.20 6.60 -44.68
CA GLN A 122 -41.62 6.91 -44.74
C GLN A 122 -42.04 7.14 -46.20
N LYS A 123 -41.29 7.94 -46.96
CA LYS A 123 -41.50 8.16 -48.40
C LYS A 123 -41.39 6.87 -49.21
N GLN A 124 -40.40 6.02 -48.91
CA GLN A 124 -40.26 4.70 -49.52
C GLN A 124 -41.47 3.80 -49.21
N ARG A 125 -41.99 3.82 -47.98
CA ARG A 125 -43.18 3.03 -47.60
C ARG A 125 -44.44 3.54 -48.29
N MET A 126 -44.63 4.86 -48.41
CA MET A 126 -45.76 5.47 -49.13
C MET A 126 -45.74 5.08 -50.61
N ASN A 127 -44.57 5.11 -51.24
CA ASN A 127 -44.39 4.80 -52.68
C ASN A 127 -44.36 3.29 -52.98
N MET A 128 -44.48 2.40 -51.99
CA MET A 128 -44.59 0.96 -52.23
C MET A 128 -46.05 0.52 -52.26
N SER A 129 -46.43 -0.26 -53.28
CA SER A 129 -47.76 -0.86 -53.34
C SER A 129 -48.05 -1.72 -52.10
N VAL A 130 -49.33 -1.83 -51.74
CA VAL A 130 -49.79 -2.59 -50.56
C VAL A 130 -49.31 -4.04 -50.62
N GLN A 131 -49.33 -4.67 -51.81
CA GLN A 131 -48.83 -6.03 -52.03
C GLN A 131 -47.31 -6.14 -51.80
N LYS A 132 -46.51 -5.16 -52.24
CA LYS A 132 -45.05 -5.15 -52.03
C LYS A 132 -44.69 -4.97 -50.56
N ARG A 133 -45.44 -4.14 -49.83
CA ARG A 133 -45.30 -3.99 -48.36
C ARG A 133 -45.63 -5.30 -47.63
N ARG A 134 -46.66 -6.02 -48.06
CA ARG A 134 -47.05 -7.33 -47.50
C ARG A 134 -45.93 -8.37 -47.68
N ARG A 135 -45.40 -8.55 -48.90
CA ARG A 135 -44.31 -9.50 -49.18
C ARG A 135 -43.04 -9.21 -48.38
N ILE A 136 -42.68 -7.94 -48.18
CA ILE A 136 -41.50 -7.55 -47.39
C ILE A 136 -41.72 -7.87 -45.89
N ASN A 137 -42.94 -7.67 -45.40
CA ASN A 137 -43.26 -8.01 -44.01
C ASN A 137 -43.35 -9.53 -43.80
N GLU A 138 -43.87 -10.30 -44.75
CA GLU A 138 -43.82 -11.77 -44.76
C GLU A 138 -42.38 -12.27 -44.73
N LYS A 139 -41.50 -11.81 -45.63
CA LYS A 139 -40.06 -12.16 -45.60
C LYS A 139 -39.37 -11.84 -44.27
N ARG A 140 -39.74 -10.73 -43.63
CA ARG A 140 -39.20 -10.37 -42.31
C ARG A 140 -39.71 -11.28 -41.20
N ARG A 141 -40.99 -11.67 -41.23
CA ARG A 141 -41.57 -12.63 -40.28
C ARG A 141 -40.94 -14.01 -40.48
N GLU A 142 -40.75 -14.45 -41.72
CA GLU A 142 -40.06 -15.71 -42.05
C GLU A 142 -38.61 -15.70 -41.57
N SER A 143 -37.86 -14.63 -41.84
CA SER A 143 -36.47 -14.50 -41.37
C SER A 143 -36.37 -14.50 -39.85
N TYR A 144 -37.33 -13.88 -39.16
CA TYR A 144 -37.40 -13.89 -37.70
C TYR A 144 -37.78 -15.28 -37.15
N ALA A 145 -38.70 -15.98 -37.83
CA ALA A 145 -39.09 -17.35 -37.48
C ALA A 145 -37.95 -18.34 -37.70
N LEU A 146 -37.18 -18.24 -38.79
CA LEU A 146 -35.98 -19.04 -39.05
C LEU A 146 -34.91 -18.85 -37.99
N ARG A 147 -34.74 -17.61 -37.50
CA ARG A 147 -33.74 -17.29 -36.48
C ARG A 147 -34.12 -17.75 -35.08
N ASN A 148 -35.40 -18.05 -34.85
CA ASN A 148 -35.96 -18.48 -33.56
C ASN A 148 -36.47 -19.93 -33.53
N LYS A 149 -36.25 -20.74 -34.59
CA LYS A 149 -36.57 -22.18 -34.53
C LYS A 149 -35.54 -22.92 -33.66
N PRO A 150 -35.96 -23.79 -32.72
CA PRO A 150 -35.07 -24.69 -32.01
C PRO A 150 -34.58 -25.79 -32.96
N ASP A 151 -33.28 -26.04 -32.99
CA ASP A 151 -32.62 -27.02 -33.86
C ASP A 151 -33.20 -28.43 -33.68
N SER A 152 -34.04 -28.86 -34.61
CA SER A 152 -34.30 -30.28 -34.86
C SER A 152 -34.36 -30.54 -36.36
N SER A 153 -33.82 -31.70 -36.73
CA SER A 153 -33.71 -32.31 -38.07
C SER A 153 -32.59 -31.81 -38.99
N ALA A 154 -31.76 -32.78 -39.34
CA ALA A 154 -30.58 -32.68 -40.17
C ALA A 154 -30.93 -32.63 -41.65
N VAL A 155 -30.23 -31.79 -42.40
CA VAL A 155 -30.10 -31.90 -43.86
C VAL A 155 -28.61 -32.07 -44.16
N THR A 156 -28.32 -33.06 -44.99
CA THR A 156 -26.99 -33.47 -45.48
C THR A 156 -26.24 -32.32 -46.17
N PRO A 157 -24.92 -32.14 -45.95
CA PRO A 157 -24.15 -31.14 -46.68
C PRO A 157 -23.52 -31.71 -47.97
N PRO A 158 -23.38 -30.87 -49.01
CA PRO A 158 -22.81 -31.24 -50.31
C PRO A 158 -21.26 -31.33 -50.30
N THR A 159 -20.76 -31.90 -51.40
CA THR A 159 -19.52 -32.67 -51.58
C THR A 159 -18.18 -31.91 -51.57
N ASN A 160 -18.10 -30.64 -51.18
CA ASN A 160 -16.81 -29.93 -51.14
C ASN A 160 -16.56 -29.29 -49.76
N GLN A 161 -15.70 -29.90 -48.94
CA GLN A 161 -15.24 -29.31 -47.68
C GLN A 161 -13.71 -29.15 -47.65
N PRO A 162 -13.21 -28.04 -47.09
CA PRO A 162 -11.77 -27.80 -46.91
C PRO A 162 -11.15 -28.80 -45.93
N GLU A 163 -9.89 -29.18 -46.19
CA GLU A 163 -9.15 -30.22 -45.44
C GLU A 163 -8.84 -29.88 -43.96
N ALA A 164 -9.17 -28.66 -43.49
CA ALA A 164 -8.91 -28.21 -42.12
C ALA A 164 -10.01 -27.27 -41.58
N PHE A 165 -10.12 -27.17 -40.25
CA PHE A 165 -11.02 -26.20 -39.60
C PHE A 165 -10.52 -24.76 -39.80
N ASP A 166 -11.40 -23.84 -40.20
CA ASP A 166 -11.09 -22.43 -40.45
C ASP A 166 -10.53 -21.65 -39.23
N SER A 167 -10.76 -22.15 -38.00
CA SER A 167 -10.17 -21.56 -36.80
C SER A 167 -10.10 -22.53 -35.63
N ASN A 168 -9.19 -22.26 -34.68
CA ASN A 168 -9.10 -22.98 -33.41
C ASN A 168 -10.40 -22.88 -32.57
N SER A 169 -11.18 -21.81 -32.73
CA SER A 169 -12.50 -21.68 -32.08
C SER A 169 -13.51 -22.66 -32.68
N ALA A 170 -13.49 -22.84 -34.01
CA ALA A 170 -14.32 -23.82 -34.71
C ALA A 170 -13.97 -25.26 -34.30
N LEU A 171 -12.68 -25.60 -34.23
CA LEU A 171 -12.21 -26.90 -33.74
C LEU A 171 -12.70 -27.18 -32.30
N ARG A 172 -12.55 -26.23 -31.37
CA ARG A 172 -13.01 -26.41 -29.99
C ARG A 172 -14.52 -26.63 -29.88
N LYS A 173 -15.31 -25.90 -30.68
CA LYS A 173 -16.77 -26.08 -30.72
C LYS A 173 -17.15 -27.45 -31.28
N ALA A 174 -16.46 -27.92 -32.33
CA ALA A 174 -16.66 -29.25 -32.90
C ALA A 174 -16.35 -30.34 -31.86
N VAL A 175 -15.18 -30.28 -31.22
CA VAL A 175 -14.79 -31.21 -30.15
C VAL A 175 -15.80 -31.22 -29.00
N SER A 176 -16.24 -30.04 -28.55
CA SER A 176 -17.22 -29.93 -27.47
C SER A 176 -18.57 -30.56 -27.82
N ARG A 177 -19.00 -30.48 -29.08
CA ARG A 177 -20.22 -31.16 -29.55
C ARG A 177 -20.03 -32.67 -29.57
N SER A 178 -18.90 -33.16 -30.09
CA SER A 178 -18.58 -34.59 -30.12
C SER A 178 -18.50 -35.20 -28.72
N LEU A 179 -17.88 -34.51 -27.77
CA LEU A 179 -17.76 -34.99 -26.38
C LEU A 179 -19.10 -35.06 -25.63
N ARG A 180 -20.15 -34.35 -26.07
CA ARG A 180 -21.49 -34.48 -25.47
C ARG A 180 -22.17 -35.80 -25.83
N ILE A 181 -21.81 -36.39 -26.97
CA ILE A 181 -22.40 -37.62 -27.48
C ILE A 181 -21.65 -38.84 -26.93
N LEU A 182 -20.35 -38.71 -26.66
CA LEU A 182 -19.52 -39.79 -26.16
C LEU A 182 -19.81 -40.11 -24.68
N PRO A 183 -19.64 -41.38 -24.25
CA PRO A 183 -19.85 -41.76 -22.86
C PRO A 183 -18.99 -40.94 -21.90
N LYS A 184 -19.56 -40.49 -20.78
CA LYS A 184 -18.81 -39.77 -19.73
C LYS A 184 -17.92 -40.68 -18.88
N ASN A 185 -18.24 -41.97 -18.81
CA ASN A 185 -17.44 -42.95 -18.06
C ASN A 185 -16.16 -43.28 -18.85
N SER A 186 -15.00 -43.21 -18.19
CA SER A 186 -13.67 -43.34 -18.81
C SER A 186 -13.42 -44.69 -19.49
N THR A 187 -13.89 -45.80 -18.92
CA THR A 187 -13.69 -47.14 -19.50
C THR A 187 -14.58 -47.34 -20.73
N LYS A 188 -15.85 -46.95 -20.65
CA LYS A 188 -16.79 -46.96 -21.78
C LYS A 188 -16.34 -46.01 -22.89
N PHE A 189 -15.82 -44.83 -22.54
CA PHE A 189 -15.24 -43.88 -23.48
C PHE A 189 -14.05 -44.49 -24.25
N ALA A 190 -13.11 -45.10 -23.54
CA ALA A 190 -11.93 -45.72 -24.15
C ALA A 190 -12.30 -46.88 -25.08
N GLN A 191 -13.27 -47.72 -24.70
CA GLN A 191 -13.77 -48.81 -25.55
C GLN A 191 -14.44 -48.28 -26.83
N VAL A 192 -15.27 -47.23 -26.71
CA VAL A 192 -15.93 -46.58 -27.85
C VAL A 192 -14.91 -45.94 -28.78
N MET A 193 -13.93 -45.19 -28.26
CA MET A 193 -12.88 -44.57 -29.06
C MET A 193 -11.97 -45.59 -29.75
N SER A 194 -11.61 -46.68 -29.06
CA SER A 194 -10.85 -47.80 -29.64
C SER A 194 -11.62 -48.45 -30.80
N SER A 195 -12.92 -48.67 -30.62
CA SER A 195 -13.79 -49.23 -31.67
C SER A 195 -13.95 -48.30 -32.87
N ILE A 196 -14.06 -46.99 -32.64
CA ILE A 196 -14.13 -45.98 -33.70
C ILE A 196 -12.84 -45.98 -34.55
N VAL A 197 -11.66 -46.04 -33.92
CA VAL A 197 -10.38 -46.08 -34.64
C VAL A 197 -10.21 -47.40 -35.39
N LYS A 198 -10.61 -48.54 -34.79
CA LYS A 198 -10.57 -49.85 -35.44
C LYS A 198 -11.44 -49.93 -36.69
N ARG A 199 -12.63 -49.31 -36.65
CA ARG A 199 -13.59 -49.27 -37.76
C ARG A 199 -13.36 -48.12 -38.75
N ALA A 200 -12.37 -47.26 -38.52
CA ALA A 200 -12.04 -46.18 -39.44
C ALA A 200 -11.47 -46.70 -40.77
N THR A 201 -11.70 -45.93 -41.85
CA THR A 201 -11.18 -46.26 -43.18
C THR A 201 -9.65 -46.18 -43.25
N PRO A 202 -8.98 -46.87 -44.19
CA PRO A 202 -7.52 -46.88 -44.29
C PRO A 202 -6.90 -45.47 -44.38
N LYS A 203 -7.52 -44.56 -45.16
CA LYS A 203 -7.10 -43.15 -45.25
C LYS A 203 -7.19 -42.42 -43.90
N ARG A 204 -8.29 -42.63 -43.15
CA ARG A 204 -8.46 -42.05 -41.80
C ARG A 204 -7.51 -42.67 -40.78
N LYS A 205 -7.23 -43.98 -40.88
CA LYS A 205 -6.24 -44.68 -40.03
C LYS A 205 -4.83 -44.16 -40.24
N LYS A 206 -4.41 -43.92 -41.49
CA LYS A 206 -3.10 -43.32 -41.82
C LYS A 206 -2.98 -41.90 -41.26
N ALA A 207 -3.99 -41.05 -41.50
CA ALA A 207 -4.03 -39.69 -40.94
C ALA A 207 -4.06 -39.68 -39.39
N LEU A 208 -4.66 -40.69 -38.76
CA LEU A 208 -4.63 -40.89 -37.30
C LEU A 208 -3.27 -41.39 -36.80
N GLN A 209 -2.60 -42.28 -37.54
CA GLN A 209 -1.25 -42.74 -37.22
C GLN A 209 -0.25 -41.57 -37.25
N ASP A 210 -0.33 -40.71 -38.27
CA ASP A 210 0.51 -39.51 -38.40
C ASP A 210 0.28 -38.48 -37.27
N ARG A 211 -0.83 -38.58 -36.51
CA ARG A 211 -1.23 -37.61 -35.49
C ARG A 211 -1.26 -38.15 -34.06
N ILE A 212 -1.48 -39.46 -33.82
CA ILE A 212 -1.89 -39.98 -32.50
C ILE A 212 -1.21 -41.31 -32.07
N ILE A 213 -0.72 -42.20 -32.95
CA ILE A 213 -0.27 -43.54 -32.52
C ILE A 213 1.26 -43.70 -32.65
N LEU A 214 1.96 -43.57 -31.52
CA LEU A 214 3.41 -43.79 -31.41
C LEU A 214 3.76 -45.29 -31.60
N SER A 215 4.84 -45.58 -32.33
CA SER A 215 5.37 -46.94 -32.43
C SER A 215 5.82 -47.45 -31.04
N PRO A 216 5.87 -48.77 -30.78
CA PRO A 216 6.35 -49.30 -29.50
C PRO A 216 7.76 -48.83 -29.12
N THR A 217 8.64 -48.63 -30.11
CA THR A 217 9.99 -48.08 -29.94
C THR A 217 9.97 -46.58 -29.60
N GLN A 218 9.07 -45.81 -30.22
CA GLN A 218 8.87 -44.40 -29.88
C GLN A 218 8.20 -44.21 -28.51
N LYS A 219 7.34 -45.14 -28.10
CA LYS A 219 6.73 -45.17 -26.77
C LYS A 219 7.77 -45.42 -25.67
N ARG A 220 8.69 -46.39 -25.86
CA ARG A 220 9.83 -46.61 -24.96
C ARG A 220 10.78 -45.41 -24.90
N ARG A 221 11.03 -44.76 -26.04
CA ARG A 221 11.85 -43.54 -26.12
C ARG A 221 11.17 -42.36 -25.41
N LEU A 222 9.85 -42.22 -25.50
CA LEU A 222 9.09 -41.22 -24.77
C LEU A 222 9.06 -41.51 -23.26
N ASP A 223 8.85 -42.76 -22.84
CA ASP A 223 8.94 -43.14 -21.42
C ASP A 223 10.33 -42.85 -20.84
N PHE A 224 11.40 -43.07 -21.61
CA PHE A 224 12.76 -42.70 -21.23
C PHE A 224 12.98 -41.18 -21.16
N LEU A 225 12.49 -40.43 -22.16
CA LEU A 225 12.59 -38.97 -22.20
C LEU A 225 11.72 -38.28 -21.14
N GLU A 226 10.59 -38.87 -20.76
CA GLU A 226 9.67 -38.35 -19.76
C GLU A 226 10.22 -38.56 -18.34
N ARG A 227 10.81 -39.74 -18.06
CA ARG A 227 11.51 -40.03 -16.80
C ARG A 227 12.76 -39.18 -16.61
N ASN A 228 13.52 -38.90 -17.67
CA ASN A 228 14.76 -38.11 -17.62
C ASN A 228 14.60 -36.66 -18.13
N SER A 229 13.36 -36.14 -18.16
CA SER A 229 13.11 -34.78 -18.60
C SER A 229 13.67 -33.76 -17.60
N VAL A 230 14.11 -32.59 -18.08
CA VAL A 230 14.49 -31.45 -17.21
C VAL A 230 13.36 -31.13 -16.21
N ARG A 231 12.10 -31.37 -16.59
CA ARG A 231 10.92 -31.19 -15.75
C ARG A 231 10.84 -32.21 -14.61
N SER A 232 11.04 -33.51 -14.88
CA SER A 232 11.03 -34.55 -13.82
C SER A 232 12.18 -34.35 -12.83
N VAL A 233 13.37 -34.02 -13.33
CA VAL A 233 14.54 -33.67 -12.51
C VAL A 233 14.23 -32.45 -11.64
N ILE A 234 13.61 -31.39 -12.17
CA ILE A 234 13.20 -30.22 -11.38
C ILE A 234 12.16 -30.59 -10.31
N GLU A 235 11.19 -31.47 -10.61
CA GLU A 235 10.20 -31.93 -9.64
C GLU A 235 10.82 -32.79 -8.52
N GLU A 236 11.83 -33.60 -8.81
CA GLU A 236 12.59 -34.31 -7.76
C GLU A 236 13.42 -33.36 -6.92
N ILE A 237 14.12 -32.41 -7.55
CA ILE A 237 14.87 -31.39 -6.85
C ILE A 237 13.91 -30.55 -6.00
N LYS A 238 12.64 -30.32 -6.39
CA LYS A 238 11.63 -29.61 -5.56
C LYS A 238 11.34 -30.29 -4.23
N LYS A 239 11.38 -31.63 -4.19
CA LYS A 239 11.11 -32.41 -2.98
C LYS A 239 12.21 -32.23 -1.92
N LYS A 240 13.44 -31.93 -2.35
CA LYS A 240 14.60 -31.69 -1.48
C LYS A 240 14.95 -30.19 -1.43
N ARG A 241 15.42 -29.69 -0.28
CA ARG A 241 15.77 -28.27 -0.08
C ARG A 241 17.23 -28.09 0.32
N SER A 242 18.15 -28.76 -0.37
CA SER A 242 19.59 -28.62 -0.12
C SER A 242 20.20 -27.38 -0.82
N LYS A 243 21.37 -26.94 -0.34
CA LYS A 243 22.16 -25.86 -0.96
C LYS A 243 22.60 -26.23 -2.39
N ARG A 244 23.00 -27.50 -2.62
CA ARG A 244 23.33 -28.04 -3.96
C ARG A 244 22.14 -27.97 -4.93
N ASP A 245 20.95 -28.28 -4.43
CA ASP A 245 19.71 -28.27 -5.23
C ASP A 245 19.39 -26.86 -5.73
N LEU A 246 19.67 -25.84 -4.92
CA LEU A 246 19.49 -24.45 -5.29
C LEU A 246 20.48 -24.02 -6.39
N GLU A 247 21.73 -24.47 -6.32
CA GLU A 247 22.75 -24.23 -7.34
C GLU A 247 22.40 -24.93 -8.66
N LEU A 248 21.96 -26.19 -8.59
CA LEU A 248 21.55 -26.94 -9.77
C LEU A 248 20.35 -26.29 -10.48
N ARG A 249 19.36 -25.78 -9.73
CA ARG A 249 18.26 -24.98 -10.29
C ARG A 249 18.72 -23.68 -10.95
N ARG A 250 19.77 -23.03 -10.42
CA ARG A 250 20.36 -21.82 -11.03
C ARG A 250 21.05 -22.15 -12.35
N LEU A 251 21.79 -23.25 -12.40
CA LEU A 251 22.47 -23.71 -13.63
C LEU A 251 21.46 -24.07 -14.72
N ILE A 252 20.38 -24.79 -14.38
CA ILE A 252 19.30 -25.12 -15.31
C ILE A 252 18.60 -23.85 -15.82
N HIS A 253 18.36 -22.86 -14.94
CA HIS A 253 17.83 -21.56 -15.35
C HIS A 253 18.76 -20.84 -16.34
N LEU A 254 20.07 -20.79 -16.06
CA LEU A 254 21.05 -20.14 -16.91
C LEU A 254 21.14 -20.81 -18.29
N ALA A 255 21.25 -22.14 -18.32
CA ALA A 255 21.27 -22.91 -19.56
C ALA A 255 20.02 -22.70 -20.42
N THR A 256 18.82 -22.63 -19.81
CA THR A 256 17.56 -22.42 -20.53
C THR A 256 17.35 -20.98 -21.00
N THR A 257 17.83 -19.98 -20.25
CA THR A 257 17.76 -18.56 -20.68
C THR A 257 18.77 -18.25 -21.79
N VAL A 258 19.98 -18.81 -21.71
CA VAL A 258 21.03 -18.61 -22.72
C VAL A 258 20.69 -19.32 -24.02
N LYS A 259 20.26 -20.59 -23.98
CA LYS A 259 20.07 -21.41 -25.19
C LYS A 259 18.91 -20.94 -26.07
N ASN A 260 17.83 -20.40 -25.49
CA ASN A 260 16.58 -20.23 -26.25
C ASN A 260 16.07 -18.77 -26.37
N LYS A 261 16.76 -17.75 -25.84
CA LYS A 261 16.20 -16.37 -25.69
C LYS A 261 14.76 -16.38 -25.14
N LEU A 262 14.38 -17.39 -24.37
CA LEU A 262 12.99 -17.70 -24.07
C LEU A 262 12.44 -16.71 -23.04
N LYS A 263 11.22 -16.23 -23.30
CA LYS A 263 10.46 -15.43 -22.34
C LYS A 263 10.29 -16.25 -21.05
N LYS A 264 10.56 -15.64 -19.90
CA LYS A 264 10.45 -16.28 -18.55
C LYS A 264 9.15 -17.04 -18.33
N ARG A 265 8.07 -16.60 -18.98
CA ARG A 265 6.73 -17.19 -18.88
C ARG A 265 6.67 -18.57 -19.52
N THR A 266 7.36 -18.76 -20.64
CA THR A 266 7.50 -20.05 -21.31
C THR A 266 8.36 -20.99 -20.46
N ALA A 267 9.45 -20.48 -19.88
CA ALA A 267 10.30 -21.30 -18.99
C ALA A 267 9.56 -21.80 -17.74
N HIS A 268 8.68 -20.99 -17.14
CA HIS A 268 7.81 -21.40 -16.05
C HIS A 268 6.87 -22.55 -16.45
N GLN A 269 6.27 -22.47 -17.64
CA GLN A 269 5.27 -23.43 -18.13
C GLN A 269 5.88 -24.76 -18.55
N GLU A 270 7.01 -24.71 -19.26
CA GLU A 270 7.66 -25.90 -19.82
C GLU A 270 8.47 -26.67 -18.75
N PHE A 271 9.27 -25.94 -17.95
CA PHE A 271 10.21 -26.55 -17.00
C PHE A 271 9.70 -26.59 -15.55
N GLY A 272 8.52 -26.03 -15.25
CA GLY A 272 7.95 -26.04 -13.90
C GLY A 272 8.69 -25.18 -12.87
N LEU A 273 9.63 -24.33 -13.29
CA LEU A 273 10.35 -23.42 -12.40
C LEU A 273 9.40 -22.39 -11.78
N SER A 274 9.52 -22.09 -10.49
CA SER A 274 8.66 -21.09 -9.82
C SER A 274 8.83 -19.70 -10.44
N TRP A 275 7.72 -19.02 -10.72
CA TRP A 275 7.75 -17.64 -11.25
C TRP A 275 8.54 -16.68 -10.37
N ASN A 276 8.45 -16.82 -9.04
CA ASN A 276 9.21 -16.00 -8.10
C ASN A 276 10.72 -16.28 -8.17
N PHE A 277 11.11 -17.54 -8.37
CA PHE A 277 12.50 -17.94 -8.56
C PHE A 277 13.09 -17.34 -9.86
N LEU A 278 12.33 -17.42 -10.96
CA LEU A 278 12.69 -16.81 -12.25
C LEU A 278 12.76 -15.27 -12.18
N LYS A 279 11.97 -14.65 -11.29
CA LYS A 279 11.98 -13.19 -11.07
C LYS A 279 13.19 -12.76 -10.24
N LEU A 280 13.49 -13.46 -9.15
CA LEU A 280 14.59 -13.13 -8.22
C LEU A 280 15.98 -13.24 -8.88
N HIS A 281 16.22 -14.31 -9.63
CA HIS A 281 17.57 -14.63 -10.11
C HIS A 281 17.92 -14.02 -11.47
N SER A 282 16.97 -13.32 -12.13
CA SER A 282 17.26 -12.64 -13.39
C SER A 282 18.15 -11.40 -13.27
N SER A 283 18.52 -11.01 -12.06
CA SER A 283 19.10 -9.69 -11.77
C SER A 283 20.31 -9.72 -10.84
N GLN A 284 20.90 -10.88 -10.53
CA GLN A 284 22.12 -10.92 -9.71
C GLN A 284 23.37 -11.23 -10.52
N HIS A 285 23.33 -12.22 -11.43
CA HIS A 285 24.52 -12.54 -12.25
C HIS A 285 24.64 -11.70 -13.52
N LEU A 286 23.53 -11.30 -14.17
CA LEU A 286 23.53 -10.42 -15.35
C LEU A 286 23.69 -8.91 -15.00
N ASN A 287 23.56 -8.55 -13.72
CA ASN A 287 23.77 -7.17 -13.25
C ASN A 287 25.21 -6.92 -12.78
N ARG A 288 26.09 -7.93 -12.79
CA ARG A 288 27.52 -7.65 -12.70
C ARG A 288 27.92 -6.96 -14.01
N SER A 289 28.39 -5.73 -13.87
CA SER A 289 28.98 -4.84 -14.88
C SER A 289 28.08 -4.18 -15.95
N ARG A 290 26.90 -3.64 -15.59
CA ARG A 290 26.43 -2.46 -16.33
C ARG A 290 27.34 -1.30 -15.95
N LYS A 291 28.10 -0.73 -16.90
CA LYS A 291 28.89 0.50 -16.67
C LYS A 291 27.95 1.54 -16.06
N LYS A 292 28.23 1.95 -14.82
CA LYS A 292 27.51 3.08 -14.20
C LYS A 292 27.80 4.30 -15.06
N ARG A 293 26.78 5.13 -15.32
CA ARG A 293 27.01 6.37 -16.07
C ARG A 293 27.97 7.25 -15.27
N THR A 294 28.78 8.04 -15.96
CA THR A 294 29.79 8.93 -15.36
C THR A 294 29.16 10.01 -14.49
N ASP A 295 27.91 10.40 -14.78
CA ASP A 295 27.11 11.35 -14.00
C ASP A 295 26.32 10.70 -12.84
N ALA A 296 26.48 9.39 -12.61
CA ALA A 296 25.84 8.72 -11.49
C ALA A 296 26.36 9.26 -10.16
N PHE A 297 25.44 9.44 -9.21
CA PHE A 297 25.78 9.89 -7.86
C PHE A 297 26.78 8.92 -7.21
N SER A 298 27.96 9.43 -6.82
CA SER A 298 29.04 8.61 -6.26
C SER A 298 28.58 7.84 -5.02
N ALA A 299 29.12 6.64 -4.81
CA ALA A 299 28.85 5.84 -3.64
C ALA A 299 29.17 6.58 -2.33
N ASP A 300 30.23 7.40 -2.32
CA ASP A 300 30.62 8.18 -1.15
C ASP A 300 29.60 9.27 -0.84
N LYS A 301 29.07 9.93 -1.87
CA LYS A 301 28.00 10.93 -1.71
C LYS A 301 26.70 10.28 -1.20
N ILE A 302 26.39 9.05 -1.61
CA ILE A 302 25.25 8.28 -1.06
C ILE A 302 25.47 8.01 0.42
N ARG A 303 26.69 7.63 0.82
CA ARG A 303 27.01 7.37 2.24
C ARG A 303 26.83 8.62 3.08
N VAL A 304 27.33 9.78 2.65
CA VAL A 304 27.14 11.05 3.38
C VAL A 304 25.67 11.33 3.66
N VAL A 305 24.79 11.18 2.66
CA VAL A 305 23.34 11.38 2.82
C VAL A 305 22.73 10.31 3.74
N SER A 306 23.13 9.05 3.60
CA SER A 306 22.67 7.96 4.45
C SER A 306 23.08 8.15 5.91
N ASP A 307 24.31 8.60 6.15
CA ASP A 307 24.86 8.85 7.48
C ASP A 307 24.15 10.03 8.13
N PHE A 308 23.82 11.09 7.38
CA PHE A 308 23.00 12.19 7.85
C PHE A 308 21.62 11.72 8.35
N TYR A 309 20.92 10.88 7.57
CA TYR A 309 19.64 10.31 8.01
C TYR A 309 19.72 9.44 9.27
N ASN A 310 20.89 8.88 9.58
CA ASN A 310 21.09 7.99 10.71
C ASN A 310 21.53 8.70 12.00
N ARG A 311 21.81 10.00 11.95
CA ARG A 311 22.16 10.81 13.13
C ARG A 311 21.02 10.86 14.14
N GLY A 312 21.37 10.89 15.42
CA GLY A 312 20.40 10.90 16.52
C GLY A 312 19.47 12.12 16.54
N ASP A 313 19.93 13.28 16.06
CA ASP A 313 19.14 14.51 15.94
C ASP A 313 18.14 14.50 14.77
N VAL A 314 18.35 13.64 13.77
CA VAL A 314 17.47 13.51 12.60
C VAL A 314 16.52 12.32 12.73
N SER A 315 17.01 11.18 13.20
CA SER A 315 16.21 9.95 13.36
C SER A 315 16.54 9.20 14.64
N ARG A 316 15.49 8.81 15.37
CA ARG A 316 15.58 7.93 16.54
C ARG A 316 15.41 6.45 16.18
N ASP A 317 15.99 5.56 16.99
CA ASP A 317 15.79 4.12 16.87
C ASP A 317 14.38 3.73 17.34
N LEU A 318 13.76 2.79 16.63
CA LEU A 318 12.55 2.12 17.11
C LEU A 318 12.91 0.81 17.82
N PRO A 319 12.27 0.52 18.96
CA PRO A 319 12.32 -0.81 19.55
C PRO A 319 11.59 -1.76 18.59
N CYS A 320 12.34 -2.62 17.89
CA CYS A 320 11.76 -3.67 17.06
C CYS A 320 12.38 -5.01 17.44
N ALA A 321 11.53 -5.94 17.89
CA ALA A 321 11.96 -7.21 18.47
C ALA A 321 12.49 -8.24 17.44
N SER A 322 12.31 -8.04 16.12
CA SER A 322 12.44 -9.13 15.15
C SER A 322 13.25 -8.85 13.88
N SER A 323 13.83 -7.66 13.69
CA SER A 323 14.63 -7.37 12.48
C SER A 323 16.13 -7.26 12.79
N SER A 324 16.95 -8.01 12.05
CA SER A 324 18.42 -7.92 12.08
C SER A 324 18.97 -6.52 11.76
N GLN A 325 18.12 -5.60 11.27
CA GLN A 325 18.43 -4.18 11.08
C GLN A 325 17.56 -3.33 11.99
N LYS A 326 18.18 -2.48 12.81
CA LYS A 326 17.49 -1.50 13.65
C LYS A 326 16.71 -0.54 12.75
N THR A 327 15.39 -0.50 12.91
CA THR A 327 14.53 0.43 12.16
C THR A 327 14.59 1.79 12.84
N LYS A 328 14.72 2.87 12.07
CA LYS A 328 14.77 4.25 12.57
C LYS A 328 13.54 5.02 12.14
N VAL A 329 13.22 6.09 12.85
CA VAL A 329 12.13 7.01 12.53
C VAL A 329 12.62 8.43 12.57
N MET A 330 12.34 9.19 11.51
CA MET A 330 12.69 10.61 11.43
C MET A 330 11.92 11.42 12.46
N GLU A 331 12.58 12.35 13.15
CA GLU A 331 11.94 13.24 14.12
C GLU A 331 11.39 14.54 13.50
N CYS A 332 11.89 14.90 12.32
CA CYS A 332 11.50 16.08 11.57
C CYS A 332 10.95 15.71 10.18
N THR A 333 10.39 16.70 9.48
CA THR A 333 9.94 16.49 8.10
C THR A 333 11.14 16.32 7.15
N ILE A 334 10.90 15.70 5.99
CA ILE A 334 11.97 15.59 4.97
C ILE A 334 12.44 16.97 4.50
N ALA A 335 11.54 17.96 4.46
CA ALA A 335 11.87 19.33 4.10
C ALA A 335 12.78 19.99 5.14
N SER A 336 12.43 19.90 6.43
CA SER A 336 13.28 20.41 7.52
C SER A 336 14.65 19.71 7.52
N ALA A 337 14.68 18.38 7.36
CA ALA A 337 15.92 17.61 7.25
C ALA A 337 16.79 18.03 6.06
N PHE A 338 16.18 18.35 4.93
CA PHE A 338 16.90 18.82 3.75
C PHE A 338 17.50 20.21 3.95
N LYS A 339 16.77 21.12 4.60
CA LYS A 339 17.25 22.46 4.94
C LYS A 339 18.48 22.37 5.87
N MET A 340 18.38 21.56 6.93
CA MET A 340 19.51 21.29 7.83
C MET A 340 20.72 20.72 7.09
N PHE A 341 20.50 19.76 6.17
CA PHE A 341 21.57 19.17 5.38
C PHE A 341 22.28 20.22 4.48
N GLN A 342 21.53 21.14 3.88
CA GLN A 342 22.08 22.20 3.04
C GLN A 342 22.86 23.25 3.85
N GLU A 343 22.37 23.61 5.04
CA GLU A 343 23.05 24.53 5.95
C GLU A 343 24.38 23.95 6.44
N GLU A 344 24.43 22.66 6.77
CA GLU A 344 25.66 21.99 7.20
C GLU A 344 26.61 21.67 6.04
N ASN A 345 26.10 21.50 4.82
CA ASN A 345 26.89 21.10 3.65
C ASN A 345 26.61 22.01 2.44
N PRO A 346 26.92 23.31 2.50
CA PRO A 346 26.59 24.27 1.45
C PRO A 346 27.26 23.97 0.10
N ALA A 347 28.44 23.34 0.10
CA ALA A 347 29.13 22.90 -1.11
C ALA A 347 28.53 21.62 -1.75
N PHE A 348 27.67 20.89 -1.04
CA PHE A 348 27.16 19.60 -1.48
C PHE A 348 25.93 19.77 -2.39
N ARG A 349 26.13 19.62 -3.70
CA ARG A 349 25.05 19.72 -4.70
C ARG A 349 24.16 18.48 -4.72
N ILE A 350 22.95 18.61 -4.19
CA ILE A 350 21.91 17.58 -4.23
C ILE A 350 20.51 18.22 -4.37
N SER A 351 19.64 17.60 -5.18
CA SER A 351 18.24 18.04 -5.29
C SER A 351 17.38 17.39 -4.21
N TYR A 352 16.32 18.09 -3.77
CA TYR A 352 15.37 17.58 -2.78
C TYR A 352 14.81 16.20 -3.15
N SER A 353 14.46 16.00 -4.43
CA SER A 353 13.91 14.72 -4.90
C SER A 353 14.93 13.58 -4.87
N LEU A 354 16.22 13.86 -5.08
CA LEU A 354 17.28 12.87 -4.95
C LEU A 354 17.57 12.57 -3.48
N PHE A 355 17.64 13.60 -2.64
CA PHE A 355 17.79 13.45 -1.18
C PHE A 355 16.71 12.54 -0.58
N GLN A 356 15.44 12.81 -0.91
CA GLN A 356 14.31 11.98 -0.49
C GLN A 356 14.41 10.53 -0.98
N LYS A 357 14.95 10.29 -2.19
CA LYS A 357 15.14 8.94 -2.74
C LYS A 357 16.30 8.19 -2.09
N LEU A 358 17.34 8.90 -1.66
CA LEU A 358 18.52 8.33 -1.02
C LEU A 358 18.29 7.98 0.46
N ARG A 359 17.13 8.33 1.01
CA ARG A 359 16.74 7.92 2.36
C ARG A 359 16.80 6.38 2.50
N PRO A 360 17.52 5.86 3.51
CA PRO A 360 17.57 4.43 3.78
C PRO A 360 16.18 3.81 3.96
N SER A 361 15.97 2.58 3.47
CA SER A 361 14.70 1.87 3.64
C SER A 361 14.38 1.53 5.10
N THR A 362 15.41 1.49 5.95
CA THR A 362 15.35 1.31 7.41
C THR A 362 14.84 2.56 8.13
N THR A 363 14.94 3.74 7.52
CA THR A 363 14.47 5.01 8.09
C THR A 363 13.05 5.32 7.63
N LYS A 364 12.09 5.20 8.55
CA LYS A 364 10.66 5.42 8.33
C LYS A 364 10.26 6.86 8.65
N LEU A 365 9.13 7.28 8.09
CA LEU A 365 8.48 8.54 8.47
C LEU A 365 7.67 8.36 9.74
N MET A 366 7.47 9.44 10.50
CA MET A 366 6.53 9.48 11.64
C MET A 366 5.12 9.00 11.28
N SER A 367 4.66 9.24 10.04
CA SER A 367 3.33 8.79 9.61
C SER A 367 3.21 7.28 9.40
N GLN A 368 4.35 6.57 9.31
CA GLN A 368 4.40 5.13 9.06
C GLN A 368 4.58 4.30 10.35
N THR A 369 4.75 4.96 11.49
CA THR A 369 4.88 4.28 12.79
C THR A 369 3.51 3.97 13.37
N LYS A 370 3.34 2.73 13.85
CA LYS A 370 2.08 2.29 14.50
C LYS A 370 2.08 2.50 16.01
N LEU A 371 3.26 2.57 16.63
CA LEU A 371 3.43 2.69 18.07
C LEU A 371 4.50 3.74 18.34
N LEU A 372 4.16 4.72 19.17
CA LEU A 372 5.06 5.76 19.65
C LEU A 372 5.13 5.63 21.18
N GLN A 373 6.16 4.96 21.67
CA GLN A 373 6.46 4.80 23.10
C GLN A 373 7.55 5.78 23.55
N CYS A 374 7.67 5.95 24.86
CA CYS A 374 8.70 6.76 25.54
C CYS A 374 8.80 8.17 24.97
N LEU A 375 7.67 8.87 24.88
CA LEU A 375 7.62 10.22 24.35
C LEU A 375 7.92 11.24 25.45
N CYS A 376 8.68 12.27 25.11
CA CYS A 376 8.95 13.38 26.01
C CYS A 376 7.66 14.18 26.29
N GLU A 377 7.33 14.38 27.56
CA GLU A 377 6.15 15.13 28.02
C GLU A 377 6.10 16.54 27.41
N TYR A 378 7.21 17.30 27.47
CA TYR A 378 7.32 18.65 26.90
C TYR A 378 6.93 18.67 25.42
N CYS A 379 7.53 17.79 24.63
CA CYS A 379 7.28 17.70 23.20
C CYS A 379 5.84 17.28 22.87
N VAL A 380 5.27 16.32 23.63
CA VAL A 380 3.90 15.83 23.38
C VAL A 380 2.87 16.88 23.75
N ASN A 381 3.04 17.55 24.88
CA ASN A 381 2.10 18.58 25.33
C ASN A 381 2.08 19.75 24.36
N ILE A 382 3.25 20.25 23.92
CA ILE A 382 3.31 21.30 22.89
C ILE A 382 2.68 20.84 21.58
N LYS A 383 2.89 19.57 21.19
CA LYS A 383 2.25 19.03 20.00
C LYS A 383 0.72 19.05 20.10
N PHE A 384 0.14 18.66 21.25
CA PHE A 384 -1.32 18.71 21.42
C PHE A 384 -1.90 20.13 21.34
N LEU A 385 -1.20 21.10 21.93
CA LEU A 385 -1.58 22.51 21.85
C LEU A 385 -1.48 23.01 20.39
N LEU A 386 -0.37 22.73 19.72
CA LEU A 386 -0.12 23.12 18.33
C LEU A 386 -1.13 22.48 17.36
N ASP A 387 -1.43 21.20 17.51
CA ASP A 387 -2.43 20.49 16.70
C ASP A 387 -3.84 21.09 16.89
N THR A 388 -4.14 21.61 18.09
CA THR A 388 -5.43 22.26 18.38
C THR A 388 -5.49 23.66 17.77
N LEU A 389 -4.41 24.45 17.92
CA LEU A 389 -4.27 25.78 17.33
C LEU A 389 -4.34 25.73 15.79
N ASN A 390 -3.56 24.84 15.17
CA ASN A 390 -3.55 24.66 13.71
C ASN A 390 -4.92 24.25 13.15
N ARG A 391 -5.68 23.41 13.88
CA ARG A 391 -7.05 23.03 13.48
C ARG A 391 -7.98 24.23 13.48
N LYS A 392 -7.87 25.11 14.48
CA LYS A 392 -8.69 26.32 14.60
C LYS A 392 -8.31 27.38 13.57
N ALA A 393 -7.02 27.64 13.36
CA ALA A 393 -6.53 28.49 12.29
C ALA A 393 -7.04 28.02 10.91
N LEU A 394 -7.05 26.71 10.65
CA LEU A 394 -7.58 26.14 9.42
C LEU A 394 -9.11 26.32 9.28
N MET A 395 -9.86 26.18 10.37
CA MET A 395 -11.31 26.41 10.39
C MET A 395 -11.67 27.88 10.15
N ALA A 396 -10.87 28.80 10.69
CA ALA A 396 -10.97 30.25 10.47
C ALA A 396 -10.49 30.70 9.07
N GLY A 397 -10.02 29.77 8.22
CA GLY A 397 -9.51 30.09 6.89
C GLY A 397 -8.10 30.70 6.87
N GLN A 398 -7.45 30.84 8.02
CA GLN A 398 -6.12 31.45 8.19
C GLN A 398 -5.01 30.40 8.03
N ARG A 399 -4.77 29.97 6.79
CA ARG A 399 -3.76 28.94 6.49
C ARG A 399 -2.32 29.38 6.73
N ASP A 400 -2.06 30.67 6.61
CA ASP A 400 -0.70 31.22 6.74
C ASP A 400 -0.18 31.18 8.18
N LEU A 401 -1.08 31.03 9.16
CA LEU A 401 -0.74 30.87 10.57
C LEU A 401 -0.45 29.41 10.97
N MET A 402 -0.51 28.46 10.04
CA MET A 402 -0.23 27.06 10.34
C MET A 402 1.26 26.84 10.60
N ILE A 403 1.57 26.27 11.76
CA ILE A 403 2.95 25.93 12.13
C ILE A 403 3.18 24.44 11.89
N SER A 404 4.22 24.11 11.12
CA SER A 404 4.44 22.74 10.63
C SER A 404 5.00 21.78 11.67
N ASP A 405 5.95 22.23 12.49
CA ASP A 405 6.60 21.41 13.51
C ASP A 405 6.99 22.21 14.76
N LYS A 406 7.43 21.49 15.80
CA LYS A 406 7.82 22.05 17.10
C LYS A 406 9.08 22.92 17.03
N TYR A 407 9.95 22.70 16.04
CA TYR A 407 11.18 23.48 15.88
C TYR A 407 10.86 24.84 15.31
N VAL A 408 10.04 24.90 14.25
CA VAL A 408 9.52 26.16 13.70
C VAL A 408 8.77 26.96 14.76
N LEU A 409 7.98 26.29 15.61
CA LEU A 409 7.31 26.96 16.73
C LEU A 409 8.31 27.60 17.71
N SER A 410 9.39 26.90 18.05
CA SER A 410 10.43 27.44 18.92
C SER A 410 11.16 28.61 18.27
N ASP A 411 11.47 28.49 16.97
CA ASP A 411 12.17 29.51 16.18
C ASP A 411 11.41 30.83 16.13
N LEU A 412 10.07 30.79 16.12
CA LEU A 412 9.22 32.00 16.19
C LEU A 412 9.34 32.77 17.52
N THR A 413 9.90 32.14 18.56
CA THR A 413 10.05 32.75 19.89
C THR A 413 11.48 33.19 20.19
N VAL A 414 12.41 33.06 19.24
CA VAL A 414 13.83 33.45 19.38
C VAL A 414 14.21 34.38 18.23
N CYS A 415 15.25 35.19 18.39
CA CYS A 415 15.71 36.08 17.35
C CYS A 415 16.23 35.30 16.12
N SER A 416 15.98 35.82 14.92
CA SER A 416 16.40 35.19 13.65
C SER A 416 17.88 35.39 13.31
N ASP A 417 18.58 36.24 14.06
CA ASP A 417 19.94 36.71 13.77
C ASP A 417 21.05 35.73 14.21
N GLY A 418 20.91 34.47 13.81
CA GLY A 418 21.93 33.42 13.93
C GLY A 418 21.53 32.26 14.84
N PRO A 419 21.99 31.03 14.54
CA PRO A 419 21.76 29.87 15.39
C PRO A 419 22.51 30.03 16.73
N ASP A 420 21.86 29.57 17.80
CA ASP A 420 22.51 29.26 19.09
C ASP A 420 22.98 30.47 19.95
N ARG A 421 22.28 31.61 19.90
CA ARG A 421 22.42 32.60 20.98
C ARG A 421 21.87 32.02 22.28
N LYS A 422 22.79 31.62 23.15
CA LYS A 422 22.50 31.11 24.49
C LYS A 422 21.55 32.04 25.25
N ASP A 423 21.70 33.36 25.12
CA ASP A 423 20.84 34.34 25.79
C ASP A 423 19.37 34.25 25.35
N CYS A 424 19.09 33.98 24.07
CA CYS A 424 17.72 33.78 23.58
C CYS A 424 17.14 32.44 24.06
N ILE A 425 17.96 31.39 24.05
CA ILE A 425 17.58 30.03 24.47
C ILE A 425 17.30 29.98 25.98
N ASP A 426 18.12 30.67 26.77
CA ASP A 426 17.99 30.81 28.22
C ASP A 426 16.98 31.90 28.64
N ARG A 427 16.32 32.57 27.67
CA ARG A 427 15.28 33.60 27.88
C ARG A 427 15.76 34.87 28.59
N ASN A 428 17.05 35.19 28.45
CA ASN A 428 17.66 36.44 28.96
C ASN A 428 17.61 37.59 27.93
N CYS A 429 17.17 37.33 26.69
CA CYS A 429 17.06 38.35 25.65
C CYS A 429 15.77 39.18 25.79
N GLY A 430 15.89 40.51 25.83
CA GLY A 430 14.73 41.42 25.91
C GLY A 430 13.91 41.55 24.61
N ASN A 431 14.45 41.12 23.46
CA ASN A 431 13.81 41.31 22.14
C ASN A 431 13.04 40.09 21.64
N CYS A 432 13.13 38.95 22.31
CA CYS A 432 12.40 37.73 21.93
C CYS A 432 11.79 37.05 23.15
N GLY A 433 10.87 36.13 22.90
CA GLY A 433 10.31 35.28 23.94
C GLY A 433 8.93 34.75 23.56
N PRO A 434 8.32 33.92 24.42
CA PRO A 434 7.01 33.34 24.14
C PRO A 434 5.88 34.37 24.01
N GLN A 435 6.04 35.58 24.56
CA GLN A 435 5.11 36.69 24.40
C GLN A 435 4.85 37.06 22.92
N LEU A 436 5.81 36.81 22.04
CA LEU A 436 5.67 37.00 20.59
C LEU A 436 4.51 36.17 20.00
N MET A 437 4.10 35.10 20.66
CA MET A 437 2.97 34.28 20.22
C MET A 437 1.66 35.06 20.16
N ARG A 438 1.42 36.02 21.07
CA ARG A 438 0.22 36.86 21.00
C ARG A 438 0.24 37.78 19.78
N HIS A 439 1.42 38.30 19.41
CA HIS A 439 1.60 39.12 18.22
C HIS A 439 1.43 38.29 16.94
N ASN A 440 2.08 37.13 16.86
CA ASN A 440 2.02 36.23 15.70
C ASN A 440 0.60 35.72 15.41
N PHE A 441 -0.23 35.58 16.45
CA PHE A 441 -1.62 35.12 16.34
C PHE A 441 -2.65 36.23 16.57
N ALA A 442 -2.26 37.51 16.50
CA ALA A 442 -3.15 38.64 16.76
C ALA A 442 -4.41 38.63 15.88
N VAL A 443 -4.28 38.27 14.61
CA VAL A 443 -5.40 38.17 13.66
C VAL A 443 -6.38 37.06 14.07
N LEU A 444 -5.89 35.92 14.55
CA LEU A 444 -6.74 34.83 15.04
C LEU A 444 -7.43 35.21 16.35
N LEU A 445 -6.70 35.87 17.25
CA LEU A 445 -7.22 36.35 18.53
C LEU A 445 -8.30 37.42 18.35
N GLY A 446 -8.16 38.32 17.38
CA GLY A 446 -9.14 39.37 17.12
C GLY A 446 -10.49 38.86 16.60
N SER A 447 -10.49 37.77 15.83
CA SER A 447 -11.74 37.22 15.24
C SER A 447 -12.33 36.05 16.01
N HIS A 448 -11.50 35.25 16.68
CA HIS A 448 -11.87 33.96 17.28
C HIS A 448 -11.30 33.76 18.68
N GLY A 449 -10.78 34.81 19.33
CA GLY A 449 -10.08 34.70 20.62
C GLY A 449 -10.89 34.04 21.72
N ASP A 450 -12.20 34.31 21.76
CA ASP A 450 -13.14 33.81 22.77
C ASP A 450 -13.83 32.50 22.38
N ASP A 451 -13.53 31.95 21.19
CA ASP A 451 -14.10 30.69 20.74
C ASP A 451 -13.73 29.57 21.72
N GLU A 452 -14.73 28.80 22.15
CA GLU A 452 -14.52 27.67 23.03
C GLU A 452 -13.84 26.51 22.27
N ILE A 453 -12.79 25.97 22.90
CA ILE A 453 -12.00 24.89 22.37
C ILE A 453 -11.65 23.89 23.48
N VAL A 454 -11.32 22.66 23.07
CA VAL A 454 -10.85 21.61 23.97
C VAL A 454 -9.50 21.10 23.49
N TRP A 455 -8.51 21.07 24.39
CA TRP A 455 -7.19 20.50 24.12
C TRP A 455 -6.84 19.41 25.14
N LYS A 456 -5.75 18.71 24.85
CA LYS A 456 -5.22 17.61 25.66
C LYS A 456 -3.87 17.99 26.24
N SER A 457 -3.59 17.54 27.45
CA SER A 457 -2.29 17.67 28.11
C SER A 457 -2.06 16.46 29.00
N TRP A 458 -0.82 15.98 29.04
CA TRP A 458 -0.36 15.10 30.09
C TRP A 458 -0.04 15.94 31.32
N GLU A 459 -0.69 15.61 32.44
CA GLU A 459 -0.53 16.31 33.72
C GLU A 459 -0.33 15.30 34.85
N MET A 460 0.47 15.67 35.84
CA MET A 460 0.68 14.86 37.03
C MET A 460 -0.46 15.10 38.01
N GLU A 461 -1.27 14.07 38.23
CA GLU A 461 -2.41 14.09 39.14
C GLU A 461 -2.05 13.38 40.44
N THR A 462 -2.32 14.04 41.57
CA THR A 462 -2.13 13.44 42.89
C THR A 462 -3.39 12.66 43.23
N THR A 463 -3.30 11.34 43.18
CA THR A 463 -4.35 10.43 43.65
C THR A 463 -4.06 10.00 45.09
N PRO A 464 -5.05 9.45 45.83
CA PRO A 464 -4.81 8.87 47.16
C PRO A 464 -3.74 7.76 47.15
N LYS A 465 -3.49 7.15 46.00
CA LYS A 465 -2.49 6.09 45.78
C LYS A 465 -1.13 6.62 45.30
N GLY A 466 -0.94 7.94 45.26
CA GLY A 466 0.28 8.60 44.80
C GLY A 466 0.10 9.43 43.53
N LYS A 467 1.20 9.99 43.03
CA LYS A 467 1.23 10.83 41.84
C LYS A 467 1.25 9.97 40.58
N ARG A 468 0.34 10.24 39.65
CA ARG A 468 0.24 9.53 38.36
C ARG A 468 0.12 10.51 37.22
N MET A 469 0.83 10.25 36.13
CA MET A 469 0.66 11.01 34.89
C MET A 469 -0.64 10.58 34.19
N THR A 470 -1.57 11.51 33.99
CA THR A 470 -2.87 11.26 33.35
C THR A 470 -3.07 12.21 32.16
N LEU A 471 -3.80 11.72 31.16
CA LEU A 471 -4.15 12.53 29.99
C LEU A 471 -5.44 13.30 30.29
N LYS A 472 -5.31 14.60 30.53
CA LYS A 472 -6.42 15.49 30.84
C LYS A 472 -6.94 16.17 29.59
N GLN A 473 -8.25 16.41 29.55
CA GLN A 473 -8.89 17.30 28.59
C GLN A 473 -9.31 18.58 29.28
N THR A 474 -8.86 19.70 28.75
CA THR A 474 -9.14 21.03 29.29
C THR A 474 -9.91 21.81 28.24
N SER A 475 -11.02 22.45 28.65
CA SER A 475 -11.78 23.39 27.84
C SER A 475 -11.41 24.84 28.20
N GLY A 476 -11.46 25.72 27.21
CA GLY A 476 -11.20 27.15 27.39
C GLY A 476 -11.22 27.88 26.07
N SER A 477 -10.90 29.18 26.09
CA SER A 477 -10.84 30.01 24.89
C SER A 477 -9.53 29.84 24.11
N ILE A 478 -9.49 30.30 22.85
CA ILE A 478 -8.24 30.34 22.07
C ILE A 478 -7.19 31.22 22.74
N LYS A 479 -7.61 32.33 23.36
CA LYS A 479 -6.72 33.19 24.17
C LYS A 479 -6.06 32.40 25.31
N CYS A 480 -6.84 31.63 26.06
CA CYS A 480 -6.33 30.78 27.13
C CYS A 480 -5.33 29.73 26.59
N LEU A 481 -5.62 29.11 25.44
CA LEU A 481 -4.70 28.15 24.80
C LEU A 481 -3.34 28.80 24.48
N ILE A 482 -3.33 30.02 23.93
CA ILE A 482 -2.10 30.73 23.59
C ILE A 482 -1.31 31.10 24.84
N ASP A 483 -1.97 31.46 25.94
CA ASP A 483 -1.31 31.76 27.21
C ASP A 483 -0.69 30.50 27.84
N VAL A 484 -1.41 29.37 27.79
CA VAL A 484 -0.87 28.05 28.20
C VAL A 484 0.30 27.65 27.32
N LEU A 485 0.20 27.84 26.00
CA LEU A 485 1.27 27.55 25.05
C LEU A 485 2.50 28.40 25.34
N SER A 486 2.33 29.70 25.58
CA SER A 486 3.43 30.62 25.90
C SER A 486 4.16 30.19 27.16
N THR A 487 3.41 29.80 28.20
CA THR A 487 3.97 29.27 29.45
C THR A 487 4.79 27.99 29.22
N LYS A 488 4.30 27.07 28.37
CA LYS A 488 5.02 25.83 28.05
C LYS A 488 6.23 26.08 27.13
N LEU A 489 6.21 27.13 26.33
CA LEU A 489 7.32 27.52 25.44
C LEU A 489 8.49 28.17 26.17
N GLU A 490 8.28 28.65 27.40
CA GLU A 490 9.31 29.27 28.23
C GLU A 490 10.55 28.36 28.39
N PRO A 491 10.45 27.13 28.95
CA PRO A 491 11.58 26.20 29.04
C PRO A 491 11.88 25.47 27.72
N PHE A 492 11.03 25.59 26.70
CA PHE A 492 11.05 24.67 25.57
C PHE A 492 12.21 24.89 24.61
N ALA A 493 12.61 26.14 24.38
CA ALA A 493 13.75 26.46 23.54
C ALA A 493 15.02 25.78 24.08
N LYS A 494 15.27 25.93 25.39
CA LYS A 494 16.36 25.25 26.10
C LYS A 494 16.25 23.73 26.05
N HIS A 495 15.05 23.18 26.22
CA HIS A 495 14.81 21.74 26.09
C HIS A 495 15.24 21.21 24.72
N LEU A 496 14.81 21.86 23.63
CA LEU A 496 15.16 21.44 22.26
C LEU A 496 16.65 21.61 21.98
N ALA A 497 17.24 22.74 22.39
CA ALA A 497 18.67 23.02 22.21
C ALA A 497 19.53 21.98 22.96
N ASN A 498 19.21 21.69 24.22
CA ASN A 498 19.91 20.69 25.02
C ASN A 498 19.79 19.30 24.40
N ALA A 499 18.59 18.87 23.99
CA ALA A 499 18.39 17.56 23.39
C ALA A 499 19.19 17.40 22.09
N LYS A 500 19.17 18.42 21.22
CA LYS A 500 19.96 18.45 19.98
C LYS A 500 21.45 18.40 20.27
N TRP A 501 21.94 19.26 21.16
CA TRP A 501 23.35 19.33 21.52
C TRP A 501 23.83 18.01 22.15
N GLN A 502 23.10 17.46 23.12
CA GLN A 502 23.43 16.18 23.76
C GLN A 502 23.51 15.03 22.75
N ALA A 503 22.56 14.94 21.82
CA ALA A 503 22.58 13.92 20.77
C ALA A 503 23.83 14.06 19.88
N GLN A 504 24.19 15.29 19.49
CA GLN A 504 25.37 15.57 18.68
C GLN A 504 26.68 15.27 19.41
N GLN A 505 26.79 15.66 20.69
CA GLN A 505 27.96 15.36 21.52
C GLN A 505 28.11 13.85 21.71
N PHE A 506 27.01 13.14 22.01
CA PHE A 506 27.01 11.69 22.16
C PHE A 506 27.45 10.98 20.88
N ASP A 507 26.89 11.35 19.71
CA ASP A 507 27.28 10.75 18.44
C ASP A 507 28.75 11.02 18.07
N SER A 508 29.28 12.18 18.46
CA SER A 508 30.69 12.54 18.24
C SER A 508 31.62 11.71 19.14
N LEU A 509 31.36 11.69 20.45
CA LEU A 509 32.13 10.92 21.42
C LEU A 509 32.05 9.41 21.16
N ARG A 510 30.88 8.89 20.78
CA ARG A 510 30.69 7.46 20.50
C ARG A 510 31.50 6.99 19.29
N LYS A 511 31.72 7.85 18.28
CA LYS A 511 32.54 7.52 17.10
C LYS A 511 34.03 7.51 17.41
N GLN A 512 34.47 8.38 18.32
CA GLN A 512 35.87 8.52 18.72
C GLN A 512 35.95 8.74 20.23
N VAL A 513 35.85 7.63 20.97
CA VAL A 513 36.01 7.67 22.43
C VAL A 513 37.48 7.96 22.73
N PRO A 514 37.81 8.95 23.57
CA PRO A 514 39.21 9.20 23.92
C PRO A 514 39.88 7.98 24.57
N LYS A 515 41.21 7.90 24.48
CA LYS A 515 41.97 6.81 25.12
C LYS A 515 41.73 6.85 26.63
N GLU A 516 41.57 5.68 27.24
CA GLU A 516 41.32 5.52 28.69
C GLU A 516 39.97 6.08 29.18
N TRP A 517 39.09 6.50 28.26
CA TRP A 517 37.75 6.94 28.61
C TRP A 517 36.72 5.82 28.38
N VAL A 518 35.66 5.85 29.19
CA VAL A 518 34.47 5.03 29.01
C VAL A 518 33.28 5.97 28.87
N LEU A 519 32.56 5.85 27.76
CA LEU A 519 31.30 6.56 27.56
C LEU A 519 30.15 5.67 28.01
N MET A 520 29.44 6.07 29.06
CA MET A 520 28.32 5.32 29.63
C MET A 520 26.98 5.97 29.23
N CYS A 521 26.10 5.18 28.63
CA CYS A 521 24.72 5.54 28.39
C CYS A 521 23.85 4.82 29.41
N MET A 522 23.27 5.58 30.32
CA MET A 522 22.39 5.10 31.38
C MET A 522 20.95 5.46 31.01
N ASP A 523 20.04 4.50 31.04
CA ASP A 523 18.62 4.73 30.77
C ASP A 523 17.78 3.94 31.76
N PHE A 524 16.50 4.28 31.89
CA PHE A 524 15.53 3.46 32.62
C PHE A 524 14.76 2.62 31.60
N ALA A 525 14.77 1.30 31.79
CA ALA A 525 13.89 0.42 31.02
C ALA A 525 12.45 0.54 31.53
N GLU A 526 11.51 0.01 30.74
CA GLU A 526 10.14 -0.17 31.22
C GLU A 526 10.13 -1.02 32.50
N ASN A 527 9.23 -0.71 33.42
CA ASN A 527 9.04 -1.50 34.62
C ASN A 527 8.66 -2.94 34.24
N TYR A 528 9.41 -3.90 34.75
CA TYR A 528 9.11 -5.31 34.60
C TYR A 528 8.08 -5.71 35.65
N ASN A 529 6.96 -6.30 35.22
CA ASN A 529 6.03 -6.93 36.14
C ASN A 529 6.62 -8.27 36.60
N CYS A 530 6.78 -8.42 37.90
CA CYS A 530 7.27 -9.66 38.50
C CYS A 530 6.12 -10.66 38.60
N HIS A 531 6.22 -11.73 37.82
CA HIS A 531 5.26 -12.84 37.79
C HIS A 531 5.80 -14.02 38.59
N PHE A 532 4.91 -14.74 39.27
CA PHE A 532 5.25 -16.04 39.85
C PHE A 532 4.99 -17.13 38.81
N GLN A 533 5.81 -18.18 38.83
CA GLN A 533 5.49 -19.39 38.07
C GLN A 533 4.25 -20.04 38.71
N ASP A 534 3.27 -20.43 37.87
CA ASP A 534 1.98 -21.00 38.28
C ASP A 534 1.10 -20.08 39.15
N GLU A 535 1.07 -18.78 38.83
CA GLU A 535 0.24 -17.82 39.58
C GLU A 535 -1.27 -18.06 39.42
N ALA A 536 -2.00 -17.90 40.53
CA ALA A 536 -3.46 -17.89 40.51
C ALA A 536 -3.96 -16.64 39.77
N GLN A 537 -5.06 -16.78 39.01
CA GLN A 537 -5.60 -15.70 38.16
C GLN A 537 -5.92 -14.40 38.92
N SER A 538 -6.23 -14.47 40.22
CA SER A 538 -6.48 -13.31 41.07
C SER A 538 -5.23 -12.44 41.30
N ALA A 539 -4.03 -13.00 41.20
CA ALA A 539 -2.76 -12.27 41.34
C ALA A 539 -2.45 -11.36 40.14
N HIS A 540 -3.19 -11.48 39.03
CA HIS A 540 -2.98 -10.72 37.79
C HIS A 540 -3.10 -9.19 37.96
N TRP A 541 -3.77 -8.74 39.02
CA TRP A 541 -4.08 -7.33 39.25
C TRP A 541 -3.15 -6.65 40.27
N SER A 542 -2.15 -7.37 40.81
CA SER A 542 -1.31 -6.90 41.91
C SER A 542 0.16 -7.30 41.74
N TYR A 543 0.71 -7.11 40.54
CA TYR A 543 2.13 -7.38 40.31
C TYR A 543 3.01 -6.34 40.97
N ASN A 544 4.04 -6.84 41.65
CA ASN A 544 5.18 -6.02 42.00
C ASN A 544 5.93 -5.64 40.73
N GLN A 545 6.39 -4.40 40.68
CA GLN A 545 7.17 -3.89 39.56
C GLN A 545 8.62 -3.73 39.96
N ALA A 546 9.52 -4.18 39.09
CA ALA A 546 10.95 -3.91 39.19
C ALA A 546 11.36 -2.96 38.06
N THR A 547 12.02 -1.86 38.40
CA THR A 547 12.63 -0.97 37.40
C THR A 547 14.03 -1.48 37.08
N VAL A 548 14.30 -1.80 35.82
CA VAL A 548 15.64 -2.16 35.36
C VAL A 548 16.34 -0.88 34.88
N HIS A 549 17.57 -0.65 35.34
CA HIS A 549 18.40 0.48 34.94
C HIS A 549 19.54 0.00 34.03
N PRO A 550 19.31 -0.17 32.72
CA PRO A 550 20.34 -0.60 31.78
C PRO A 550 21.44 0.46 31.64
N ILE A 551 22.68 -0.02 31.63
CA ILE A 551 23.87 0.80 31.39
C ILE A 551 24.65 0.20 30.22
N VAL A 552 24.91 1.01 29.19
CA VAL A 552 25.71 0.62 28.02
C VAL A 552 27.03 1.39 28.05
N ALA A 553 28.14 0.68 28.15
CA ALA A 553 29.49 1.25 28.12
C ALA A 553 30.14 1.10 26.73
N TYR A 554 30.59 2.22 26.16
CA TYR A 554 31.43 2.29 24.97
C TYR A 554 32.87 2.61 25.38
N TYR A 555 33.82 1.78 24.96
CA TYR A 555 35.23 1.94 25.28
C TYR A 555 36.09 1.40 24.14
N ILE A 556 37.34 1.89 24.03
CA ILE A 556 38.31 1.37 23.07
C ILE A 556 39.10 0.24 23.72
N THR A 557 39.10 -0.93 23.09
CA THR A 557 39.99 -2.03 23.48
C THR A 557 41.23 -2.04 22.61
N VAL A 558 42.40 -2.12 23.24
CA VAL A 558 43.61 -2.51 22.52
C VAL A 558 43.48 -4.00 22.26
N ARG A 559 43.25 -4.41 21.00
CA ARG A 559 43.37 -5.81 20.63
C ARG A 559 44.81 -6.23 20.92
N LYS A 560 45.04 -6.97 21.99
CA LYS A 560 46.25 -7.77 22.11
C LYS A 560 46.17 -8.82 21.01
N ASN A 561 47.04 -8.72 20.01
CA ASN A 561 47.25 -9.82 19.07
C ASN A 561 47.73 -11.01 19.91
N HIS A 562 46.86 -11.97 20.16
CA HIS A 562 47.26 -13.27 20.69
C HIS A 562 47.95 -14.04 19.55
N ALA A 563 49.18 -13.63 19.26
CA ALA A 563 50.13 -14.34 18.40
C ALA A 563 51.46 -14.29 19.14
N GLU A 564 51.54 -15.03 20.24
CA GLU A 564 52.76 -15.50 20.90
C GLU A 564 52.35 -16.17 22.23
N LYS A 565 52.13 -17.48 22.15
CA LYS A 565 52.51 -18.44 23.19
C LYS A 565 52.84 -19.76 22.51
#